data_AF-A0A9X9MBL1-F1
#
_entry.id   AF-A0A9X9MBL1-F1
#
_cell.length_a   1.000
_cell.length_b   1.000
_cell.length_c   1.000
_cell.angle_alpha   90.00
_cell.angle_beta   90.00
_cell.angle_gamma   90.00
#
_symmetry.space_group_name_H-M   'P 1'
#
loop_
_entity.id
_entity.type
_entity.pdbx_description
1 polymer ?
#
loop_
_entity_poly.entity_id
_entity_poly.type
_entity_poly.pdbx_seq_one_letter_code
_entity_poly.pdbx_strand_id
1 'polypeptide(L)'
;MLAMLATLARVAALRRTRLLFGPGGGRGLWTGRPQSDTDNMKPLEGVKILDLTRVLAGPFATMNLGDLGAEVIKVERPGVGDDTRTWGPPFVGTESTYFLSVNRNKKSIAVNIKDPKGVKIIKELAAVCDVFVENYVPGRLSALGLGYEDIDKIAPHIVYCSITGTLMLVPPPAMVL
;
A
#
# COMPACT_ATOMS: atom_id res chain seq x y z
N MET A 1 -30.34 -12.58 13.86
CA MET A 1 -30.59 -11.31 14.57
C MET A 1 -29.87 -11.30 15.93
N LEU A 2 -28.56 -11.61 15.95
CA LEU A 2 -27.71 -11.55 17.15
C LEU A 2 -26.21 -11.66 16.79
N ALA A 3 -25.76 -10.93 15.76
CA ALA A 3 -24.34 -10.91 15.35
C ALA A 3 -23.95 -9.58 14.67
N MET A 4 -24.54 -8.46 15.11
CA MET A 4 -24.39 -7.15 14.46
C MET A 4 -23.91 -6.06 15.45
N LEU A 5 -23.22 -6.47 16.53
CA LEU A 5 -22.84 -5.59 17.64
C LEU A 5 -21.39 -5.78 18.14
N ALA A 6 -20.53 -6.52 17.43
CA ALA A 6 -19.16 -6.82 17.88
C ALA A 6 -18.04 -6.06 17.13
N THR A 7 -18.35 -5.17 16.19
CA THR A 7 -17.33 -4.51 15.33
C THR A 7 -17.07 -3.04 15.65
N LEU A 8 -17.51 -2.54 16.81
CA LEU A 8 -17.31 -1.15 17.24
C LEU A 8 -16.32 -0.98 18.42
N ALA A 9 -15.59 -2.03 18.81
CA ALA A 9 -14.81 -2.06 20.06
C ALA A 9 -13.27 -2.17 19.90
N ARG A 10 -12.67 -1.73 18.79
CA ARG A 10 -11.19 -1.65 18.70
C ARG A 10 -10.58 -0.35 18.20
N VAL A 11 -11.38 0.68 17.91
CA VAL A 11 -10.86 2.01 17.52
C VAL A 11 -11.13 3.09 18.58
N ALA A 12 -11.74 2.74 19.73
CA ALA A 12 -12.15 3.74 20.72
C ALA A 12 -12.04 3.26 22.18
N ALA A 13 -10.84 2.91 22.66
CA ALA A 13 -10.61 2.82 24.11
C ALA A 13 -9.10 2.82 24.43
N LEU A 14 -8.61 3.95 24.93
CA LEU A 14 -7.39 4.23 25.74
C LEU A 14 -6.77 5.53 25.19
N ARG A 15 -6.89 6.71 25.81
CA ARG A 15 -7.27 7.08 27.18
C ARG A 15 -7.99 8.42 27.15
N ARG A 16 -9.18 8.45 27.73
CA ARG A 16 -9.67 9.66 28.41
C ARG A 16 -8.71 9.94 29.57
N THR A 17 -8.05 11.08 29.54
CA THR A 17 -7.63 11.76 30.76
C THR A 17 -8.03 13.23 30.59
N ARG A 18 -9.29 13.50 30.93
CA ARG A 18 -9.73 14.84 31.34
C ARG A 18 -9.27 15.04 32.79
N LEU A 19 -9.05 16.30 33.17
CA LEU A 19 -8.63 16.88 34.47
C LEU A 19 -7.20 17.46 34.35
N LEU A 20 -6.91 18.76 34.45
CA LEU A 20 -7.60 19.94 34.96
C LEU A 20 -7.10 21.19 34.20
N PHE A 21 -8.00 22.06 33.75
CA PHE A 21 -7.65 23.45 33.40
C PHE A 21 -7.56 24.25 34.70
N GLY A 22 -6.40 24.84 34.97
CA GLY A 22 -6.22 25.95 35.92
C GLY A 22 -5.77 27.20 35.15
N PRO A 23 -6.20 28.42 35.52
CA PRO A 23 -5.75 29.63 34.85
C PRO A 23 -4.45 30.12 35.50
N GLY A 24 -3.41 30.37 34.70
CA GLY A 24 -2.17 30.94 35.22
C GLY A 24 -1.15 31.19 34.11
N GLY A 25 -0.89 32.46 33.82
CA GLY A 25 0.05 32.90 32.79
C GLY A 25 1.52 32.65 33.16
N GLY A 26 2.35 32.56 32.13
CA GLY A 26 3.81 32.53 32.25
C GLY A 26 4.45 32.19 30.91
N ARG A 27 5.15 33.15 30.30
CA ARG A 27 6.03 32.91 29.15
C ARG A 27 7.17 32.00 29.61
N GLY A 28 7.09 30.71 29.30
CA GLY A 28 8.14 29.73 29.51
C GLY A 28 8.56 29.12 28.18
N LEU A 29 9.86 29.14 27.91
CA LEU A 29 10.55 28.43 26.82
C LEU A 29 9.93 27.03 26.61
N TRP A 30 9.63 26.68 25.36
CA TRP A 30 9.24 25.32 24.98
C TRP A 30 10.44 24.38 25.19
N THR A 31 10.56 23.80 26.38
CA THR A 31 11.50 22.71 26.64
C THR A 31 10.93 21.47 25.96
N GLY A 32 11.70 20.92 25.01
CA GLY A 32 11.29 19.81 24.15
C GLY A 32 10.59 18.68 24.91
N ARG A 33 9.57 18.10 24.29
CA ARG A 33 8.94 16.88 24.81
C ARG A 33 10.02 15.80 24.92
N PRO A 34 10.05 14.99 25.99
CA PRO A 34 10.89 13.79 26.01
C PRO A 34 10.47 12.91 24.82
N GLN A 35 11.45 12.64 23.96
CA GLN A 35 11.31 11.85 22.75
C GLN A 35 11.03 10.41 23.17
N SER A 36 9.78 9.94 23.01
CA SER A 36 9.45 8.53 23.30
C SER A 36 10.04 7.64 22.21
N ASP A 37 10.32 6.36 22.49
CA ASP A 37 10.84 5.41 21.48
C ASP A 37 9.92 5.28 20.24
N THR A 38 8.66 5.70 20.36
CA THR A 38 7.70 5.83 19.26
C THR A 38 8.01 6.97 18.28
N ASP A 39 8.87 7.92 18.63
CA ASP A 39 9.21 9.09 17.79
C ASP A 39 10.16 8.73 16.64
N ASN A 40 10.76 7.53 16.68
CA ASN A 40 11.58 6.97 15.61
C ASN A 40 10.87 5.90 14.77
N MET A 41 9.67 5.46 15.16
CA MET A 41 8.91 4.49 14.35
C MET A 41 8.19 5.22 13.22
N LYS A 42 8.36 4.70 11.99
CA LYS A 42 7.68 5.30 10.85
C LYS A 42 6.17 4.95 10.87
N PRO A 43 5.27 5.81 10.36
CA PRO A 43 3.83 5.61 10.48
C PRO A 43 3.28 4.30 9.90
N LEU A 44 3.95 3.72 8.90
CA LEU A 44 3.57 2.46 8.25
C LEU A 44 4.59 1.34 8.49
N GLU A 45 5.43 1.47 9.52
CA GLU A 45 6.35 0.41 9.89
C GLU A 45 5.60 -0.89 10.22
N GLY A 46 6.04 -2.00 9.64
CA GLY A 46 5.40 -3.32 9.75
C GLY A 46 4.30 -3.59 8.72
N VAL A 47 3.83 -2.60 7.97
CA VAL A 47 2.84 -2.78 6.90
C VAL A 47 3.51 -3.32 5.64
N LYS A 48 2.94 -4.39 5.04
CA LYS A 48 3.42 -4.99 3.79
C LYS A 48 2.46 -4.71 2.63
N ILE A 49 3.01 -4.21 1.54
CA ILE A 49 2.26 -3.82 0.34
C ILE A 49 2.73 -4.64 -0.85
N LEU A 50 1.79 -5.32 -1.50
CA LEU A 50 2.00 -5.97 -2.78
C LEU A 50 1.61 -5.01 -3.91
N ASP A 51 2.61 -4.49 -4.61
CA ASP A 51 2.48 -3.46 -5.64
C ASP A 51 2.54 -4.09 -7.05
N LEU A 52 1.37 -4.28 -7.67
CA LEU A 52 1.22 -4.72 -9.06
C LEU A 52 1.11 -3.52 -10.04
N THR A 53 1.36 -2.31 -9.57
CA THR A 53 1.11 -1.11 -10.36
C THR A 53 2.22 -0.81 -11.36
N ARG A 54 1.89 -0.01 -12.37
CA ARG A 54 2.77 0.40 -13.47
C ARG A 54 2.67 1.88 -13.77
N VAL A 55 3.68 2.41 -14.47
CA VAL A 55 3.72 3.78 -15.00
C VAL A 55 3.86 4.86 -13.92
N LEU A 56 2.77 5.45 -13.43
CA LEU A 56 2.86 6.65 -12.58
C LEU A 56 1.96 6.60 -11.36
N ALA A 57 0.63 6.63 -11.53
CA ALA A 57 -0.30 6.86 -10.42
C ALA A 57 -0.13 5.85 -9.28
N GLY A 58 -0.13 4.55 -9.62
CA GLY A 58 0.10 3.49 -8.64
C GLY A 58 1.52 3.47 -8.08
N PRO A 59 2.58 3.52 -8.91
CA PRO A 59 3.94 3.55 -8.39
C PRO A 59 4.21 4.73 -7.46
N PHE A 60 3.69 5.91 -7.79
CA PHE A 60 3.78 7.10 -6.96
C PHE A 60 3.06 6.93 -5.62
N ALA A 61 1.83 6.39 -5.62
CA ALA A 61 1.09 6.14 -4.39
C ALA A 61 1.86 5.18 -3.47
N THR A 62 2.26 4.02 -3.97
CA THR A 62 2.95 2.99 -3.18
C THR A 62 4.36 3.40 -2.76
N MET A 63 5.05 4.22 -3.55
CA MET A 63 6.33 4.82 -3.15
C MET A 63 6.16 5.73 -1.94
N ASN A 64 5.14 6.59 -1.90
CA ASN A 64 4.89 7.43 -0.73
C ASN A 64 4.59 6.58 0.51
N LEU A 65 3.89 5.44 0.36
CA LEU A 65 3.68 4.50 1.47
C LEU A 65 5.00 3.85 1.93
N GLY A 66 5.91 3.53 1.00
CA GLY A 66 7.26 3.08 1.33
C GLY A 66 8.11 4.14 2.03
N ASP A 67 7.99 5.41 1.62
CA ASP A 67 8.65 6.55 2.30
C ASP A 67 8.19 6.65 3.77
N LEU A 68 6.90 6.38 4.03
CA LEU A 68 6.29 6.28 5.36
C LEU A 68 6.59 4.97 6.13
N GLY A 69 7.45 4.10 5.59
CA GLY A 69 7.98 2.92 6.30
C GLY A 69 7.35 1.58 5.94
N ALA A 70 6.41 1.53 4.99
CA ALA A 70 5.85 0.27 4.53
C ALA A 70 6.90 -0.56 3.77
N GLU A 71 6.85 -1.89 3.93
CA GLU A 71 7.58 -2.81 3.07
C GLU A 71 6.81 -2.99 1.75
N VAL A 72 7.33 -2.44 0.66
CA VAL A 72 6.67 -2.52 -0.65
C VAL A 72 7.38 -3.55 -1.54
N ILE A 73 6.63 -4.55 -1.99
CA ILE A 73 7.07 -5.58 -2.94
C ILE A 73 6.43 -5.29 -4.30
N LYS A 74 7.21 -4.73 -5.22
CA LYS A 74 6.79 -4.48 -6.59
C LYS A 74 6.89 -5.75 -7.42
N VAL A 75 5.80 -6.10 -8.08
CA VAL A 75 5.70 -7.22 -9.01
C VAL A 75 5.86 -6.70 -10.42
N GLU A 76 6.84 -7.25 -11.14
CA GLU A 76 7.17 -6.80 -12.48
C GLU A 76 7.21 -7.95 -13.49
N ARG A 77 7.16 -7.60 -14.78
CA ARG A 77 7.26 -8.60 -15.85
C ARG A 77 8.69 -9.11 -15.97
N PRO A 78 8.91 -10.43 -16.10
CA PRO A 78 10.23 -10.98 -16.40
C PRO A 78 10.85 -10.37 -17.65
N GLY A 79 12.16 -10.10 -17.60
CA GLY A 79 12.96 -9.56 -18.69
C GLY A 79 12.81 -8.05 -18.93
N VAL A 80 11.59 -7.51 -18.87
CA VAL A 80 11.32 -6.10 -19.24
C VAL A 80 10.98 -5.18 -18.06
N GLY A 81 10.40 -5.74 -17.00
CA GLY A 81 9.95 -4.97 -15.85
C GLY A 81 8.73 -4.05 -16.10
N ASP A 82 8.62 -2.99 -15.31
CA ASP A 82 7.77 -1.82 -15.55
C ASP A 82 8.18 -1.10 -16.85
N ASP A 83 7.21 -0.59 -17.63
CA ASP A 83 7.51 0.10 -18.90
C ASP A 83 8.44 1.30 -18.68
N THR A 84 8.27 1.98 -17.55
CA THR A 84 9.02 3.19 -17.21
C THR A 84 10.51 2.95 -17.01
N ARG A 85 10.98 1.71 -16.80
CA ARG A 85 12.42 1.40 -16.70
C ARG A 85 13.21 1.84 -17.94
N THR A 86 12.54 1.84 -19.10
CA THR A 86 13.13 2.18 -20.40
C THR A 86 12.76 3.58 -20.89
N TRP A 87 11.87 4.29 -20.19
CA TRP A 87 11.36 5.59 -20.62
C TRP A 87 12.36 6.69 -20.28
N GLY A 88 13.15 7.12 -21.25
CA GLY A 88 14.06 8.26 -21.11
C GLY A 88 14.34 8.90 -22.46
N PRO A 89 15.32 9.82 -22.56
CA PRO A 89 16.19 10.33 -21.48
C PRO A 89 15.46 11.21 -20.42
N PRO A 90 16.08 11.48 -19.24
CA PRO A 90 17.44 11.07 -18.83
C PRO A 90 17.52 9.66 -18.20
N PHE A 91 18.75 9.12 -18.17
CA PHE A 91 19.09 7.82 -17.57
C PHE A 91 20.19 7.97 -16.53
N VAL A 92 20.17 7.13 -15.50
CA VAL A 92 21.28 6.93 -14.55
C VAL A 92 21.78 5.49 -14.76
N GLY A 93 22.94 5.36 -15.42
CA GLY A 93 23.39 4.06 -15.91
C GLY A 93 22.40 3.50 -16.93
N THR A 94 21.88 2.29 -16.69
CA THR A 94 20.87 1.64 -17.54
C THR A 94 19.43 1.92 -17.12
N GLU A 95 19.21 2.61 -15.98
CA GLU A 95 17.88 2.82 -15.43
C GLU A 95 17.34 4.21 -15.80
N SER A 96 16.08 4.27 -16.21
CA SER A 96 15.37 5.52 -16.43
C SER A 96 15.23 6.34 -15.13
N THR A 97 15.48 7.65 -15.20
CA THR A 97 15.18 8.55 -14.08
C THR A 97 13.69 8.59 -13.76
N TYR A 98 12.83 8.34 -14.75
CA TYR A 98 11.39 8.23 -14.53
C TYR A 98 11.11 7.10 -13.55
N PHE A 99 11.58 5.89 -13.84
CA PHE A 99 11.38 4.73 -12.97
C PHE A 99 11.95 4.98 -11.57
N LEU A 100 13.17 5.50 -11.49
CA LEU A 100 13.84 5.80 -10.22
C LEU A 100 13.08 6.83 -9.38
N SER A 101 12.45 7.81 -10.01
CA SER A 101 11.72 8.89 -9.32
C SER A 101 10.46 8.41 -8.59
N VAL A 102 9.86 7.28 -9.02
CA VAL A 102 8.58 6.77 -8.49
C VAL A 102 8.64 5.33 -7.94
N ASN A 103 9.84 4.74 -7.81
CA ASN A 103 10.00 3.37 -7.29
C ASN A 103 11.14 3.20 -6.26
N ARG A 104 11.65 4.28 -5.67
CA ARG A 104 12.54 4.18 -4.50
C ARG A 104 11.81 3.49 -3.33
N ASN A 105 12.59 2.93 -2.39
CA ASN A 105 12.10 2.21 -1.20
C ASN A 105 11.25 0.96 -1.47
N LYS A 106 11.30 0.41 -2.70
CA LYS A 106 10.61 -0.84 -3.06
C LYS A 106 11.60 -1.97 -3.28
N LYS A 107 11.20 -3.17 -2.85
CA LYS A 107 11.77 -4.44 -3.33
C LYS A 107 11.10 -4.78 -4.66
N SER A 108 11.78 -5.53 -5.53
CA SER A 108 11.23 -5.94 -6.82
C SER A 108 11.37 -7.46 -7.02
N ILE A 109 10.32 -8.06 -7.56
CA ILE A 109 10.30 -9.45 -8.02
C ILE A 109 9.73 -9.53 -9.44
N ALA A 110 10.31 -10.40 -10.26
CA ALA A 110 9.83 -10.65 -11.61
C ALA A 110 8.89 -11.87 -11.63
N VAL A 111 7.61 -11.66 -11.95
CA VAL A 111 6.60 -12.74 -11.99
C VAL A 111 5.75 -12.61 -13.25
N ASN A 112 5.66 -13.70 -14.02
CA ASN A 112 4.74 -13.76 -15.17
C ASN A 112 3.32 -14.12 -14.70
N ILE A 113 2.48 -13.12 -14.49
CA ILE A 113 1.08 -13.30 -14.03
C ILE A 113 0.15 -13.93 -15.07
N LYS A 114 0.63 -14.21 -16.29
CA LYS A 114 -0.13 -15.00 -17.29
C LYS A 114 0.06 -16.50 -17.12
N ASP A 115 1.11 -16.91 -16.40
CA ASP A 115 1.36 -18.31 -16.06
C ASP A 115 0.58 -18.65 -14.78
N PRO A 116 -0.16 -19.77 -14.72
CA PRO A 116 -0.79 -20.25 -13.49
C PRO A 116 0.16 -20.30 -12.28
N LYS A 117 1.44 -20.61 -12.47
CA LYS A 117 2.46 -20.56 -11.40
C LYS A 117 2.69 -19.15 -10.91
N GLY A 118 2.71 -18.17 -11.82
CA GLY A 118 2.83 -16.77 -11.47
C GLY A 118 1.63 -16.28 -10.68
N VAL A 119 0.41 -16.62 -11.13
CA VAL A 119 -0.83 -16.33 -10.38
C VAL A 119 -0.77 -16.92 -8.97
N LYS A 120 -0.30 -18.17 -8.83
CA LYS A 120 -0.12 -18.82 -7.53
C LYS A 120 0.86 -18.04 -6.63
N ILE A 121 2.00 -17.60 -7.15
CA ILE A 121 2.97 -16.79 -6.40
C ILE A 121 2.34 -15.48 -5.92
N ILE A 122 1.58 -14.79 -6.78
CA ILE A 122 0.90 -13.55 -6.39
C ILE A 122 -0.11 -13.80 -5.26
N LYS A 123 -0.85 -14.91 -5.33
CA LYS A 123 -1.79 -15.31 -4.26
C LYS A 123 -1.07 -15.61 -2.96
N GLU A 124 0.03 -16.33 -2.99
CA GLU A 124 0.83 -16.64 -1.80
C GLU A 124 1.42 -15.37 -1.16
N LEU A 125 1.86 -14.40 -1.98
CA LEU A 125 2.32 -13.11 -1.49
C LEU A 125 1.17 -12.28 -0.91
N ALA A 126 0.01 -12.24 -1.58
CA ALA A 126 -1.16 -11.53 -1.08
C ALA A 126 -1.61 -12.06 0.28
N ALA A 127 -1.51 -13.37 0.53
CA ALA A 127 -1.87 -13.96 1.83
C ALA A 127 -1.02 -13.48 3.02
N VAL A 128 0.15 -12.86 2.77
CA VAL A 128 1.06 -12.34 3.81
C VAL A 128 1.25 -10.82 3.74
N CYS A 129 0.50 -10.14 2.88
CA CYS A 129 0.53 -8.68 2.72
C CYS A 129 -0.76 -8.05 3.27
N ASP A 130 -0.64 -6.82 3.74
CA ASP A 130 -1.77 -6.06 4.31
C ASP A 130 -2.51 -5.24 3.24
N VAL A 131 -1.83 -4.89 2.15
CA VAL A 131 -2.40 -4.10 1.06
C VAL A 131 -2.03 -4.70 -0.30
N PHE A 132 -3.01 -4.81 -1.20
CA PHE A 132 -2.82 -5.17 -2.60
C PHE A 132 -3.15 -3.95 -3.47
N VAL A 133 -2.21 -3.49 -4.29
CA VAL A 133 -2.42 -2.31 -5.14
C VAL A 133 -2.20 -2.65 -6.60
N GLU A 134 -3.13 -2.27 -7.45
CA GLU A 134 -3.07 -2.51 -8.88
C GLU A 134 -3.68 -1.37 -9.69
N ASN A 135 -3.24 -1.23 -10.94
CA ASN A 135 -3.77 -0.23 -11.88
C ASN A 135 -3.93 -0.79 -13.30
N TYR A 136 -4.33 -2.06 -13.41
CA TYR A 136 -4.61 -2.69 -14.69
C TYR A 136 -5.93 -2.17 -15.26
N VAL A 137 -6.11 -2.40 -16.56
CA VAL A 137 -7.41 -2.19 -17.20
C VAL A 137 -8.47 -3.00 -16.43
N PRO A 138 -9.63 -2.40 -16.09
CA PRO A 138 -10.67 -3.07 -15.33
C PRO A 138 -11.04 -4.45 -15.87
N GLY A 139 -11.26 -5.40 -14.96
CA GLY A 139 -11.57 -6.80 -15.28
C GLY A 139 -10.36 -7.64 -15.73
N ARG A 140 -9.20 -7.03 -16.04
CA ARG A 140 -8.03 -7.78 -16.51
C ARG A 140 -7.44 -8.70 -15.44
N LEU A 141 -7.31 -8.23 -14.20
CA LEU A 141 -6.84 -9.09 -13.11
C LEU A 141 -7.89 -10.12 -12.70
N SER A 142 -9.18 -9.78 -12.71
CA SER A 142 -10.26 -10.75 -12.48
C SER A 142 -10.22 -11.90 -13.48
N ALA A 143 -9.98 -11.62 -14.76
CA ALA A 143 -9.82 -12.66 -15.79
C ALA A 143 -8.59 -13.57 -15.56
N LEU A 144 -7.62 -13.13 -14.77
CA LEU A 144 -6.45 -13.91 -14.36
C LEU A 144 -6.62 -14.57 -12.98
N GLY A 145 -7.79 -14.42 -12.35
CA GLY A 145 -8.05 -14.92 -10.99
C GLY A 145 -7.32 -14.14 -9.90
N LEU A 146 -7.02 -12.86 -10.14
CA LEU A 146 -6.34 -11.93 -9.24
C LEU A 146 -7.21 -10.69 -8.95
N GLY A 147 -8.51 -10.75 -9.27
CA GLY A 147 -9.43 -9.68 -8.94
C GLY A 147 -9.79 -9.67 -7.46
N TYR A 148 -10.53 -8.64 -7.01
CA TYR A 148 -10.94 -8.49 -5.62
C TYR A 148 -11.54 -9.78 -5.03
N GLU A 149 -12.55 -10.36 -5.68
CA GLU A 149 -13.22 -11.58 -5.16
C GLU A 149 -12.29 -12.80 -5.05
N ASP A 150 -11.27 -12.88 -5.89
CA ASP A 150 -10.30 -13.99 -5.84
C ASP A 150 -9.29 -13.79 -4.71
N ILE A 151 -8.88 -12.55 -4.48
CA ILE A 151 -7.96 -12.16 -3.42
C ILE A 151 -8.65 -12.21 -2.06
N ASP A 152 -9.91 -11.77 -1.96
CA ASP A 152 -10.68 -11.79 -0.71
C ASP A 152 -10.84 -13.22 -0.15
N LYS A 153 -11.02 -14.22 -1.04
CA LYS A 153 -11.10 -15.64 -0.66
C LYS A 153 -9.83 -16.18 0.01
N ILE A 154 -8.65 -15.64 -0.34
CA ILE A 154 -7.36 -16.12 0.18
C ILE A 154 -6.81 -15.23 1.31
N ALA A 155 -7.14 -13.94 1.28
CA ALA A 155 -6.59 -12.91 2.13
C ALA A 155 -7.70 -11.92 2.53
N PRO A 156 -8.72 -12.35 3.31
CA PRO A 156 -9.87 -11.51 3.66
C PRO A 156 -9.53 -10.30 4.55
N HIS A 157 -8.29 -10.23 5.04
CA HIS A 157 -7.78 -9.10 5.83
C HIS A 157 -7.18 -7.99 4.96
N ILE A 158 -6.91 -8.27 3.68
CA ILE A 158 -6.14 -7.38 2.82
C ILE A 158 -6.99 -6.19 2.36
N VAL A 159 -6.38 -5.01 2.34
CA VAL A 159 -6.97 -3.84 1.69
C VAL A 159 -6.66 -3.92 0.20
N TYR A 160 -7.67 -4.13 -0.63
CA TYR A 160 -7.53 -4.14 -2.09
C TYR A 160 -7.81 -2.76 -2.67
N CYS A 161 -6.79 -2.18 -3.32
CA CYS A 161 -6.83 -0.87 -3.96
C CYS A 161 -6.66 -1.03 -5.47
N SER A 162 -7.64 -0.56 -6.24
CA SER A 162 -7.57 -0.46 -7.69
C SER A 162 -7.48 1.01 -8.10
N ILE A 163 -6.59 1.34 -9.03
CA ILE A 163 -6.44 2.70 -9.55
C ILE A 163 -6.83 2.69 -11.03
N THR A 164 -7.86 3.46 -11.40
CA THR A 164 -8.42 3.45 -12.76
C THR A 164 -8.54 4.86 -13.32
N GLY A 165 -8.24 5.04 -14.62
CA GLY A 165 -8.34 6.36 -15.27
C GLY A 165 -9.78 6.89 -15.43
N THR A 166 -10.78 6.03 -15.25
CA THR A 166 -12.21 6.36 -15.29
C THR A 166 -12.86 5.91 -13.98
N LEU A 167 -13.81 6.68 -13.46
CA LEU A 167 -14.55 6.30 -12.25
C LEU A 167 -15.35 5.00 -12.49
N MET A 168 -15.13 3.99 -11.66
CA MET A 168 -15.93 2.76 -11.61
C MET A 168 -16.44 2.50 -10.19
N LEU A 169 -17.65 1.96 -10.09
CA LEU A 169 -18.19 1.42 -8.85
C LEU A 169 -17.67 0.00 -8.66
N VAL A 170 -16.80 -0.20 -7.67
CA VAL A 170 -16.45 -1.53 -7.17
C VAL A 170 -17.29 -1.84 -5.93
N PRO A 171 -17.66 -3.12 -5.70
CA PRO A 171 -18.37 -3.49 -4.49
C PRO A 171 -17.48 -3.28 -3.24
N PRO A 172 -18.01 -2.72 -2.14
CA PRO A 172 -17.27 -2.64 -0.88
C PRO A 172 -16.85 -4.03 -0.40
N PRO A 173 -15.69 -4.19 0.26
CA PRO A 173 -14.71 -3.19 0.73
C PRO A 173 -13.63 -2.78 -0.28
N ALA A 174 -13.72 -3.16 -1.57
CA ALA A 174 -12.73 -2.75 -2.56
C ALA A 174 -12.71 -1.22 -2.69
N MET A 175 -11.51 -0.63 -2.68
CA MET A 175 -11.31 0.81 -2.84
C MET A 175 -10.87 1.10 -4.27
N VAL A 176 -11.56 2.02 -4.95
CA VAL A 176 -11.11 2.62 -6.21
C VAL A 176 -10.63 4.04 -5.94
N LEU A 177 -9.40 4.33 -6.37
CA LEU A 177 -8.76 5.65 -6.32
C LEU A 177 -8.62 6.20 -7.75
#